data_AF-A0A517ZT16-F1
#
_entry.id   AF-A0A517ZT16-F1
#
_cell.length_a   1.000
_cell.length_b   1.000
_cell.length_c   1.000
_cell.angle_alpha   90.00
_cell.angle_beta   90.00
_cell.angle_gamma   90.00
#
_symmetry.space_group_name_H-M   'P 1'
#
loop_
_entity.id
_entity.type
_entity.pdbx_description
1 polymer ?
#
loop_
_entity_poly.entity_id
_entity_poly.type
_entity_poly.pdbx_seq_one_letter_code
_entity_poly.pdbx_strand_id
1 'polypeptide(L)'
;MKHLPELAVIAMIASVAIAMATMGHSRAAVADEAATTEQATAPDKTAQPRPAGSAAKRGVSLEIARDRAEVMHDVYAATLEVLHERYFHGARAAVPARALQDVFSTIQHKSKVEARWISVNMEPMSIDHEPKSDFEKRAAQAISAGKGHLDVVEEGFYRRAGAIPLDDGCIGCHAGFAKKPNGDPKFAGLVISVPLSKQKPEHPKTQSDSPRQQ
;
A
#
# COMPACT_ATOMS: atom_id res chain seq x y z
N MET A 1 29.26 -56.79 30.05
CA MET A 1 28.29 -57.91 30.18
C MET A 1 27.14 -57.43 31.04
N LYS A 2 25.90 -57.62 30.55
CA LYS A 2 24.58 -57.39 31.18
C LYS A 2 24.14 -55.92 31.23
N HIS A 3 22.97 -55.48 30.78
CA HIS A 3 21.93 -55.94 29.83
C HIS A 3 20.98 -54.71 29.70
N LEU A 4 20.62 -54.29 28.49
CA LEU A 4 19.37 -53.55 28.21
C LEU A 4 18.29 -54.59 27.82
N PRO A 5 17.00 -54.34 28.11
CA PRO A 5 16.02 -53.94 27.06
C PRO A 5 14.98 -52.90 27.58
N GLU A 6 14.53 -51.91 26.79
CA GLU A 6 13.48 -51.89 25.75
C GLU A 6 12.01 -52.07 26.22
N LEU A 7 11.14 -51.20 25.65
CA LEU A 7 9.68 -51.28 25.44
C LEU A 7 8.72 -50.77 26.54
N ALA A 8 8.02 -49.66 26.24
CA ALA A 8 6.58 -49.70 25.92
C ALA A 8 6.02 -48.28 25.63
N VAL A 9 5.80 -48.02 24.34
CA VAL A 9 4.78 -47.09 23.82
C VAL A 9 3.39 -47.67 24.16
N ILE A 10 2.40 -46.86 24.55
CA ILE A 10 0.97 -47.04 24.19
C ILE A 10 0.17 -45.76 24.53
N ALA A 11 -0.68 -45.41 23.59
CA ALA A 11 -1.54 -44.24 23.47
C ALA A 11 -2.67 -44.16 24.52
N MET A 12 -3.07 -42.94 24.89
CA MET A 12 -4.39 -42.66 25.45
C MET A 12 -5.20 -41.82 24.44
N ILE A 13 -6.19 -42.45 23.82
CA ILE A 13 -7.25 -41.79 23.05
C ILE A 13 -8.61 -42.17 23.64
N ALA A 14 -9.46 -41.14 23.71
CA ALA A 14 -10.92 -41.11 23.78
C ALA A 14 -11.61 -41.49 25.09
N SER A 15 -12.42 -40.55 25.60
CA SER A 15 -13.88 -40.71 25.73
C SER A 15 -14.54 -39.44 26.25
N VAL A 16 -15.19 -38.67 25.38
CA VAL A 16 -16.35 -37.84 25.79
C VAL A 16 -17.42 -38.02 24.73
N ALA A 17 -18.41 -38.85 25.06
CA ALA A 17 -19.67 -38.94 24.37
C ALA A 17 -20.62 -37.90 24.98
N ILE A 18 -21.18 -36.99 24.17
CA ILE A 18 -22.35 -36.20 24.55
C ILE A 18 -23.48 -36.64 23.63
N ALA A 19 -24.40 -37.41 24.22
CA ALA A 19 -25.66 -37.81 23.62
C ALA A 19 -26.71 -36.70 23.79
N MET A 20 -27.60 -36.67 22.81
CA MET A 20 -28.67 -35.71 22.52
C MET A 20 -29.70 -35.52 23.64
N ALA A 21 -30.30 -34.32 23.69
CA ALA A 21 -31.72 -34.18 24.04
C ALA A 21 -32.34 -32.97 23.30
N THR A 22 -33.28 -33.29 22.42
CA THR A 22 -34.16 -32.43 21.64
C THR A 22 -35.38 -31.97 22.44
N MET A 23 -35.75 -30.69 22.34
CA MET A 23 -37.11 -30.13 22.52
C MET A 23 -37.04 -28.70 21.95
N GLY A 24 -37.89 -28.20 21.05
CA GLY A 24 -39.23 -28.59 20.68
C GLY A 24 -40.21 -27.44 20.98
N HIS A 25 -40.45 -26.59 19.98
CA HIS A 25 -41.63 -25.73 19.76
C HIS A 25 -41.96 -24.58 20.73
N SER A 26 -42.05 -23.35 20.20
CA SER A 26 -43.36 -22.76 19.88
C SER A 26 -43.25 -21.43 19.12
N ARG A 27 -43.98 -21.39 18.01
CA ARG A 27 -44.28 -20.23 17.17
C ARG A 27 -45.69 -19.79 17.56
N ALA A 28 -45.87 -18.55 17.98
CA ALA A 28 -47.18 -17.93 18.13
C ALA A 28 -47.19 -16.64 17.31
N ALA A 29 -47.95 -16.69 16.21
CA ALA A 29 -48.45 -15.52 15.52
C ALA A 29 -49.82 -15.19 16.14
N VAL A 30 -50.09 -13.89 16.34
CA VAL A 30 -51.44 -13.35 16.41
C VAL A 30 -51.46 -12.14 15.47
N ALA A 31 -52.23 -12.27 14.40
CA ALA A 31 -52.78 -11.21 13.56
C ALA A 31 -53.90 -10.49 14.37
N ASP A 32 -54.54 -9.38 14.05
CA ASP A 32 -54.72 -8.48 12.91
C ASP A 32 -55.55 -7.32 13.54
N GLU A 33 -55.23 -6.05 13.26
CA GLU A 33 -56.30 -5.04 13.15
C GLU A 33 -55.84 -3.97 12.16
N ALA A 34 -56.56 -3.92 11.04
CA ALA A 34 -56.32 -3.08 9.89
C ALA A 34 -57.06 -1.72 9.99
N ALA A 35 -56.69 -0.83 9.05
CA ALA A 35 -57.51 0.20 8.42
C ALA A 35 -57.62 1.56 9.18
N THR A 36 -57.40 2.77 8.64
CA THR A 36 -57.09 3.34 7.31
C THR A 36 -56.72 4.82 7.60
N THR A 37 -55.79 5.51 6.91
CA THR A 37 -56.07 6.51 5.83
C THR A 37 -54.72 7.19 5.54
N GLU A 38 -54.09 6.90 4.40
CA GLU A 38 -54.03 7.77 3.21
C GLU A 38 -53.35 9.13 3.45
N GLN A 39 -52.09 9.23 3.01
CA GLN A 39 -51.66 10.40 2.23
C GLN A 39 -50.47 10.03 1.36
N ALA A 40 -50.79 9.91 0.06
CA ALA A 40 -49.84 9.86 -1.03
C ALA A 40 -49.07 11.19 -1.10
N THR A 41 -47.74 11.13 -0.97
CA THR A 41 -46.86 12.17 -1.48
C THR A 41 -46.40 11.77 -2.88
N ALA A 42 -46.76 12.62 -3.84
CA ALA A 42 -46.48 12.54 -5.26
C ALA A 42 -44.99 12.31 -5.59
N PRO A 43 -44.68 11.76 -6.78
CA PRO A 43 -43.30 11.64 -7.25
C PRO A 43 -42.76 13.05 -7.55
N ASP A 44 -41.73 13.46 -6.83
CA ASP A 44 -40.98 14.68 -7.12
C ASP A 44 -40.24 14.51 -8.47
N LYS A 45 -40.94 14.93 -9.52
CA LYS A 45 -40.47 15.02 -10.89
C LYS A 45 -39.69 16.32 -11.07
N THR A 46 -38.64 16.51 -10.27
CA THR A 46 -37.69 17.62 -10.43
C THR A 46 -36.27 17.30 -9.94
N ALA A 47 -35.87 16.03 -9.93
CA ALA A 47 -34.46 15.69 -9.88
C ALA A 47 -33.81 16.00 -11.25
N GLN A 48 -33.39 17.26 -11.42
CA GLN A 48 -32.44 17.62 -12.46
C GLN A 48 -31.27 16.62 -12.39
N PRO A 49 -30.82 16.05 -13.54
CA PRO A 49 -29.63 15.23 -13.54
C PRO A 49 -28.49 16.08 -12.95
N ARG A 50 -27.94 15.66 -11.81
CA ARG A 50 -26.65 16.16 -11.37
C ARG A 50 -25.74 16.06 -12.59
N PRO A 51 -25.15 17.16 -13.08
CA PRO A 51 -24.19 17.05 -14.16
C PRO A 51 -23.16 16.03 -13.67
N ALA A 52 -23.05 14.92 -14.40
CA ALA A 52 -22.05 13.91 -14.14
C ALA A 52 -20.74 14.68 -14.05
N GLY A 53 -20.22 14.81 -12.82
CA GLY A 53 -19.07 15.63 -12.53
C GLY A 53 -17.98 15.18 -13.49
N SER A 54 -17.64 16.07 -14.40
CA SER A 54 -16.65 15.86 -15.44
C SER A 54 -15.47 15.10 -14.84
N ALA A 55 -15.31 13.83 -15.23
CA ALA A 55 -14.20 12.98 -14.83
C ALA A 55 -12.89 13.42 -15.50
N ALA A 56 -12.69 14.73 -15.65
CA ALA A 56 -11.56 15.36 -16.28
C ALA A 56 -10.66 16.00 -15.22
N LYS A 57 -9.45 15.43 -15.13
CA LYS A 57 -8.26 15.84 -14.36
C LYS A 57 -8.20 15.35 -12.90
N ARG A 58 -7.97 14.04 -12.73
CA ARG A 58 -7.54 13.43 -11.45
C ARG A 58 -6.05 13.61 -11.12
N GLY A 59 -5.26 14.22 -12.01
CA GLY A 59 -3.86 14.51 -11.74
C GLY A 59 -3.67 15.83 -11.01
N VAL A 60 -2.47 16.07 -10.50
CA VAL A 60 -2.11 17.30 -9.76
C VAL A 60 -1.07 18.15 -10.49
N SER A 61 -0.73 19.33 -9.99
CA SER A 61 0.42 20.08 -10.49
C SER A 61 1.73 19.34 -10.15
N LEU A 62 2.81 19.64 -10.86
CA LEU A 62 4.13 19.05 -10.60
C LEU A 62 4.60 19.31 -9.16
N GLU A 63 4.41 20.54 -8.68
CA GLU A 63 4.78 20.94 -7.32
C GLU A 63 4.06 20.08 -6.27
N ILE A 64 2.74 19.95 -6.39
CA ILE A 64 1.92 19.10 -5.50
C ILE A 64 2.32 17.62 -5.67
N ALA A 65 2.67 17.18 -6.87
CA ALA A 65 3.09 15.80 -7.11
C ALA A 65 4.39 15.46 -6.38
N ARG A 66 5.36 16.39 -6.41
CA ARG A 66 6.64 16.25 -5.72
C ARG A 66 6.45 16.21 -4.21
N ASP A 67 5.76 17.20 -3.67
CA ASP A 67 5.46 17.29 -2.23
C ASP A 67 4.76 16.02 -1.72
N ARG A 68 3.72 15.55 -2.42
CA ARG A 68 3.03 14.32 -2.06
C ARG A 68 3.94 13.09 -2.10
N ALA A 69 4.78 12.97 -3.11
CA ALA A 69 5.67 11.81 -3.23
C ALA A 69 6.74 11.81 -2.13
N GLU A 70 7.22 12.97 -1.70
CA GLU A 70 8.15 13.13 -0.58
C GLU A 70 7.49 12.73 0.74
N VAL A 71 6.33 13.32 1.06
CA VAL A 71 5.60 12.98 2.29
C VAL A 71 5.19 11.51 2.31
N MET A 72 4.73 10.96 1.18
CA MET A 72 4.38 9.53 1.09
C MET A 72 5.60 8.62 1.27
N HIS A 73 6.79 9.04 0.80
CA HIS A 73 8.02 8.30 1.06
C HIS A 73 8.28 8.18 2.56
N ASP A 74 8.22 9.30 3.27
CA ASP A 74 8.49 9.34 4.71
C ASP A 74 7.46 8.52 5.50
N VAL A 75 6.18 8.66 5.17
CA VAL A 75 5.11 7.90 5.82
C VAL A 75 5.29 6.39 5.62
N TYR A 76 5.57 5.95 4.39
CA TYR A 76 5.75 4.51 4.13
C TYR A 76 7.05 3.97 4.70
N ALA A 77 8.14 4.74 4.68
CA ALA A 77 9.40 4.36 5.30
C ALA A 77 9.25 4.20 6.82
N ALA A 78 8.68 5.20 7.50
CA ALA A 78 8.44 5.14 8.94
C ALA A 78 7.46 4.02 9.33
N THR A 79 6.42 3.78 8.51
CA THR A 79 5.51 2.65 8.75
C THR A 79 6.23 1.32 8.60
N LEU A 80 7.09 1.17 7.59
CA LEU A 80 7.87 -0.05 7.37
C LEU A 80 8.80 -0.32 8.56
N GLU A 81 9.45 0.70 9.09
CA GLU A 81 10.31 0.63 10.28
C GLU A 81 9.52 0.18 11.51
N VAL A 82 8.41 0.85 11.83
CA VAL A 82 7.55 0.48 12.98
C VAL A 82 7.05 -0.96 12.86
N LEU A 83 6.66 -1.40 11.66
CA LEU A 83 6.23 -2.78 11.43
C LEU A 83 7.37 -3.78 11.67
N HIS A 84 8.59 -3.50 11.23
CA HIS A 84 9.75 -4.35 11.52
C HIS A 84 10.08 -4.40 13.00
N GLU A 85 10.14 -3.24 13.67
CA GLU A 85 10.55 -3.18 15.07
C GLU A 85 9.52 -3.77 16.05
N ARG A 86 8.23 -3.50 15.81
CA ARG A 86 7.18 -3.71 16.82
C ARG A 86 6.28 -4.90 16.55
N TYR A 87 6.19 -5.34 15.29
CA TYR A 87 5.19 -6.34 14.88
C TYR A 87 5.81 -7.55 14.19
N PHE A 88 7.02 -7.43 13.66
CA PHE A 88 7.69 -8.54 12.99
C PHE A 88 8.52 -9.36 13.97
N HIS A 89 8.08 -10.59 14.23
CA HIS A 89 8.73 -11.52 15.17
C HIS A 89 9.11 -12.86 14.51
N GLY A 90 9.71 -12.79 13.33
CA GLY A 90 10.32 -13.95 12.66
C GLY A 90 9.35 -14.82 11.84
N ALA A 91 9.72 -16.08 11.65
CA ALA A 91 9.34 -16.93 10.50
C ALA A 91 7.85 -17.16 10.21
N ARG A 92 6.94 -16.79 11.12
CA ARG A 92 5.49 -16.91 10.93
C ARG A 92 4.76 -15.58 10.74
N ALA A 93 5.44 -14.46 10.99
CA ALA A 93 4.88 -13.14 10.76
C ALA A 93 4.90 -12.80 9.27
N ALA A 94 3.91 -12.04 8.79
CA ALA A 94 3.96 -11.48 7.45
C ALA A 94 5.17 -10.54 7.33
N VAL A 95 5.94 -10.67 6.25
CA VAL A 95 7.06 -9.76 5.97
C VAL A 95 6.50 -8.34 5.80
N PRO A 96 6.97 -7.33 6.57
CA PRO A 96 6.40 -5.99 6.56
C PRO A 96 6.29 -5.36 5.16
N ALA A 97 7.34 -5.50 4.35
CA ALA A 97 7.34 -4.99 2.98
C ALA A 97 6.22 -5.63 2.12
N ARG A 98 5.91 -6.92 2.33
CA ARG A 98 4.79 -7.60 1.67
C ARG A 98 3.45 -7.10 2.19
N ALA A 99 3.28 -6.95 3.51
CA ALA A 99 2.04 -6.44 4.10
C ALA A 99 1.67 -5.04 3.57
N LEU A 100 2.67 -4.18 3.36
CA LEU A 100 2.45 -2.84 2.80
C LEU A 100 2.05 -2.83 1.31
N GLN A 101 2.21 -3.94 0.58
CA GLN A 101 1.74 -3.99 -0.82
C GLN A 101 0.21 -3.90 -0.91
N ASP A 102 -0.53 -4.38 0.08
CA ASP A 102 -1.99 -4.23 0.12
C ASP A 102 -2.40 -2.77 0.35
N VAL A 103 -1.60 -2.04 1.13
CA VAL A 103 -1.76 -0.58 1.30
C VAL A 103 -1.49 0.14 -0.01
N PHE A 104 -0.42 -0.23 -0.73
CA PHE A 104 -0.10 0.36 -2.03
C PHE A 104 -1.21 0.13 -3.06
N SER A 105 -1.72 -1.09 -3.14
CA SER A 105 -2.86 -1.43 -3.99
C SER A 105 -4.09 -0.57 -3.66
N THR A 106 -4.43 -0.46 -2.36
CA THR A 106 -5.55 0.36 -1.90
C THR A 106 -5.38 1.83 -2.30
N ILE A 107 -4.18 2.39 -2.12
CA ILE A 107 -3.88 3.78 -2.49
C ILE A 107 -3.93 4.00 -4.00
N GLN A 108 -3.42 3.05 -4.79
CA GLN A 108 -3.53 3.08 -6.25
C GLN A 108 -4.99 3.08 -6.70
N HIS A 109 -5.82 2.22 -6.12
CA HIS A 109 -7.25 2.17 -6.45
C HIS A 109 -7.95 3.51 -6.17
N LYS A 110 -7.70 4.09 -4.98
CA LYS A 110 -8.36 5.32 -4.50
C LYS A 110 -7.87 6.60 -5.16
N SER A 111 -6.57 6.70 -5.44
CA SER A 111 -5.93 7.96 -5.82
C SER A 111 -5.20 7.94 -7.17
N LYS A 112 -5.01 6.75 -7.76
CA LYS A 112 -4.15 6.53 -8.93
C LYS A 112 -2.66 6.85 -8.71
N VAL A 113 -2.25 7.08 -7.46
CA VAL A 113 -0.84 7.11 -7.07
C VAL A 113 -0.34 5.68 -6.92
N GLU A 114 0.78 5.37 -7.55
CA GLU A 114 1.39 4.04 -7.50
C GLU A 114 2.57 4.06 -6.55
N ALA A 115 2.77 2.99 -5.79
CA ALA A 115 3.93 2.80 -4.94
C ALA A 115 4.43 1.36 -5.02
N ARG A 116 5.74 1.16 -5.01
CA ARG A 116 6.36 -0.17 -4.93
C ARG A 116 7.77 -0.14 -4.39
N TRP A 117 8.16 -1.24 -3.76
CA TRP A 117 9.53 -1.50 -3.35
C TRP A 117 10.41 -1.91 -4.53
N ILE A 118 11.68 -1.52 -4.46
CA ILE A 118 12.74 -2.02 -5.34
C ILE A 118 13.97 -2.44 -4.52
N SER A 119 14.67 -3.49 -4.95
CA SER A 119 16.02 -3.78 -4.48
C SER A 119 17.02 -2.80 -5.09
N VAL A 120 18.07 -2.46 -4.33
CA VAL A 120 19.10 -1.51 -4.78
C VAL A 120 20.47 -2.17 -4.85
N ASN A 121 21.08 -2.48 -3.70
CA ASN A 121 22.42 -3.07 -3.65
C ASN A 121 22.48 -4.38 -2.85
N MET A 122 21.33 -5.07 -2.80
CA MET A 122 21.18 -6.40 -2.22
C MET A 122 20.21 -7.24 -3.04
N GLU A 123 20.23 -8.53 -2.78
CA GLU A 123 19.29 -9.47 -3.39
C GLU A 123 17.85 -9.11 -2.96
N PRO A 124 16.89 -9.09 -3.90
CA PRO A 124 15.50 -8.83 -3.56
C PRO A 124 14.94 -9.97 -2.71
N MET A 125 14.25 -9.65 -1.61
CA MET A 125 13.53 -10.65 -0.82
C MET A 125 12.32 -11.24 -1.54
N SER A 126 11.88 -10.59 -2.63
CA SER A 126 10.80 -11.03 -3.50
C SER A 126 11.13 -10.63 -4.93
N ILE A 127 10.90 -11.54 -5.90
CA ILE A 127 11.04 -11.24 -7.33
C ILE A 127 10.23 -10.01 -7.78
N ASP A 128 9.15 -9.69 -7.05
CA ASP A 128 8.34 -8.51 -7.30
C ASP A 128 9.04 -7.20 -6.99
N HIS A 129 10.18 -7.22 -6.29
CA HIS A 129 10.98 -6.04 -5.93
C HIS A 129 12.19 -5.85 -6.83
N GLU A 130 12.38 -6.66 -7.87
CA GLU A 130 13.41 -6.37 -8.86
C GLU A 130 13.09 -5.05 -9.61
N PRO A 131 14.08 -4.18 -9.86
CA PRO A 131 13.94 -3.07 -10.79
C PRO A 131 13.61 -3.57 -12.20
N LYS A 132 12.43 -3.20 -12.74
CA LYS A 132 11.93 -3.68 -14.04
C LYS A 132 12.14 -2.65 -15.13
N SER A 133 11.73 -1.41 -14.87
CA SER A 133 11.82 -0.29 -15.81
C SER A 133 13.23 0.31 -15.86
N ASP A 134 13.53 1.04 -16.92
CA ASP A 134 14.81 1.75 -17.03
C ASP A 134 14.94 2.84 -15.96
N PHE A 135 13.83 3.49 -15.58
CA PHE A 135 13.82 4.43 -14.46
C PHE A 135 14.23 3.76 -13.15
N GLU A 136 13.62 2.61 -12.82
CA GLU A 136 13.94 1.88 -11.59
C GLU A 136 15.40 1.43 -11.55
N LYS A 137 15.95 0.95 -12.69
CA LYS A 137 17.36 0.55 -12.78
C LYS A 137 18.31 1.73 -12.56
N ARG A 138 18.04 2.88 -13.19
CA ARG A 138 18.81 4.11 -12.97
C ARG A 138 18.69 4.62 -11.54
N ALA A 139 17.50 4.52 -10.95
CA ALA A 139 17.27 4.90 -9.56
C ALA A 139 18.05 4.00 -8.59
N ALA A 140 18.01 2.67 -8.78
CA ALA A 140 18.81 1.74 -8.00
C ALA A 140 20.31 2.08 -8.09
N GLN A 141 20.83 2.32 -9.29
CA GLN A 141 22.22 2.75 -9.47
C GLN A 141 22.53 4.06 -8.73
N ALA A 142 21.70 5.08 -8.89
CA ALA A 142 21.84 6.37 -8.22
C ALA A 142 21.85 6.23 -6.69
N ILE A 143 20.92 5.46 -6.13
CA ILE A 143 20.80 5.23 -4.69
C ILE A 143 21.99 4.40 -4.18
N SER A 144 22.42 3.37 -4.91
CA SER A 144 23.59 2.57 -4.54
C SER A 144 24.88 3.40 -4.50
N ALA A 145 24.94 4.48 -5.29
CA ALA A 145 26.02 5.46 -5.29
C ALA A 145 25.89 6.53 -4.19
N GLY A 146 24.94 6.39 -3.26
CA GLY A 146 24.76 7.27 -2.12
C GLY A 146 23.80 8.45 -2.34
N LYS A 147 23.07 8.52 -3.47
CA LYS A 147 22.02 9.54 -3.64
C LYS A 147 20.79 9.18 -2.81
N GLY A 148 20.22 10.17 -2.12
CA GLY A 148 19.01 9.96 -1.33
C GLY A 148 17.76 9.64 -2.17
N HIS A 149 17.69 10.11 -3.42
CA HIS A 149 16.61 9.82 -4.36
C HIS A 149 16.98 10.13 -5.81
N LEU A 150 16.14 9.69 -6.74
CA LEU A 150 16.09 10.10 -8.14
C LEU A 150 14.64 10.38 -8.54
N ASP A 151 14.38 11.47 -9.25
CA ASP A 151 13.05 11.79 -9.78
C ASP A 151 13.05 12.08 -11.28
N VAL A 152 11.88 11.89 -11.91
CA VAL A 152 11.65 12.14 -13.35
C VAL A 152 10.20 12.53 -13.60
N VAL A 153 9.96 13.28 -14.67
CA VAL A 153 8.63 13.48 -15.23
C VAL A 153 8.55 12.78 -16.58
N GLU A 154 7.74 11.75 -16.67
CA GLU A 154 7.58 10.95 -17.90
C GLU A 154 6.16 10.38 -17.98
N GLU A 155 5.64 10.21 -19.19
CA GLU A 155 4.35 9.52 -19.44
C GLU A 155 3.14 10.07 -18.67
N GLY A 156 3.18 11.37 -18.31
CA GLY A 156 2.11 12.01 -17.54
C GLY A 156 2.18 11.76 -16.02
N PHE A 157 3.31 11.26 -15.53
CA PHE A 157 3.58 11.05 -14.10
C PHE A 157 4.80 11.85 -13.66
N TYR A 158 4.76 12.29 -12.40
CA TYR A 158 5.97 12.52 -11.62
C TYR A 158 6.34 11.21 -10.92
N ARG A 159 7.56 10.72 -11.11
CA ARG A 159 8.06 9.50 -10.47
C ARG A 159 9.24 9.87 -9.57
N ARG A 160 9.23 9.38 -8.33
CA ARG A 160 10.31 9.54 -7.36
C ARG A 160 10.70 8.17 -6.83
N ALA A 161 11.98 7.84 -6.89
CA ALA A 161 12.56 6.68 -6.23
C ALA A 161 13.46 7.16 -5.09
N GLY A 162 13.08 6.90 -3.85
CA GLY A 162 13.86 7.28 -2.67
C GLY A 162 14.56 6.10 -2.02
N ALA A 163 15.70 6.38 -1.40
CA ALA A 163 16.46 5.42 -0.62
C ALA A 163 15.70 5.03 0.65
N ILE A 164 15.74 3.73 0.98
CA ILE A 164 15.37 3.19 2.29
C ILE A 164 16.65 2.59 2.87
N PRO A 165 17.30 3.28 3.83
CA PRO A 165 18.47 2.73 4.51
C PRO A 165 18.09 1.44 5.22
N LEU A 166 18.98 0.46 5.14
CA LEU A 166 18.81 -0.81 5.83
C LEU A 166 19.81 -0.85 6.97
N ASP A 167 19.29 -0.71 8.18
CA ASP A 167 20.06 -0.80 9.42
C ASP A 167 20.42 -2.26 9.75
N ASP A 168 21.13 -2.44 10.87
CA ASP A 168 21.55 -3.76 11.35
C ASP A 168 20.37 -4.72 11.58
N GLY A 169 19.21 -4.19 11.98
CA GLY A 169 17.99 -4.97 12.18
C GLY A 169 17.41 -5.50 10.86
N CYS A 170 17.46 -4.68 9.81
CA CYS A 170 17.02 -5.05 8.47
C CYS A 170 17.98 -6.06 7.81
N ILE A 171 19.29 -5.82 7.95
CA ILE A 171 20.32 -6.62 7.27
C ILE A 171 20.31 -8.08 7.71
N GLY A 172 19.94 -8.38 8.96
CA GLY A 172 19.91 -9.74 9.49
C GLY A 172 19.06 -10.71 8.64
N CYS A 173 17.96 -10.24 8.06
CA CYS A 173 17.14 -11.04 7.14
C CYS A 173 17.56 -10.88 5.68
N HIS A 174 18.03 -9.70 5.28
CA HIS A 174 18.34 -9.39 3.89
C HIS A 174 19.71 -9.91 3.40
N ALA A 175 20.72 -10.02 4.25
CA ALA A 175 22.01 -10.61 3.88
C ALA A 175 21.96 -12.15 3.85
N GLY A 176 20.85 -12.74 4.30
CA GLY A 176 20.73 -14.15 4.60
C GLY A 176 21.47 -14.50 5.90
N PHE A 177 20.96 -15.50 6.62
CA PHE A 177 21.46 -15.91 7.96
C PHE A 177 22.95 -16.35 8.01
N ALA A 178 23.66 -16.37 6.89
CA ALA A 178 25.03 -16.85 6.76
C ALA A 178 26.05 -15.83 6.22
N LYS A 179 25.65 -14.63 5.76
CA LYS A 179 26.60 -13.62 5.26
C LYS A 179 26.67 -12.42 6.20
N LYS A 180 27.88 -12.10 6.65
CA LYS A 180 28.12 -10.84 7.38
C LYS A 180 28.02 -9.66 6.41
N PRO A 181 27.33 -8.56 6.77
CA PRO A 181 27.42 -7.33 6.00
C PRO A 181 28.88 -6.88 5.86
N ASN A 182 29.26 -6.49 4.65
CA ASN A 182 30.63 -6.09 4.30
C ASN A 182 30.96 -4.63 4.66
N GLY A 183 30.20 -4.02 5.57
CA GLY A 183 30.40 -2.63 6.05
C GLY A 183 29.88 -1.53 5.12
N ASP A 184 29.62 -1.82 3.84
CA ASP A 184 29.05 -0.84 2.92
C ASP A 184 27.58 -0.54 3.27
N PRO A 185 27.13 0.73 3.19
CA PRO A 185 25.73 1.09 3.36
C PRO A 185 24.80 0.27 2.45
N LYS A 186 23.75 -0.30 3.03
CA LYS A 186 22.76 -1.09 2.31
C LYS A 186 21.46 -0.32 2.16
N PHE A 187 20.87 -0.44 0.97
CA PHE A 187 19.67 0.27 0.61
C PHE A 187 18.66 -0.67 -0.02
N ALA A 188 17.40 -0.43 0.29
CA ALA A 188 16.28 -0.70 -0.61
C ALA A 188 15.83 0.63 -1.22
N GLY A 189 14.81 0.58 -2.08
CA GLY A 189 14.20 1.76 -2.66
C GLY A 189 12.68 1.70 -2.61
N LEU A 190 12.07 2.88 -2.59
CA LEU A 190 10.64 3.07 -2.71
C LEU A 190 10.35 3.98 -3.90
N VAL A 191 9.64 3.44 -4.88
CA VAL A 191 9.20 4.15 -6.08
C VAL A 191 7.77 4.61 -5.88
N ILE A 192 7.53 5.91 -6.07
CA ILE A 192 6.20 6.53 -5.99
C ILE A 192 5.94 7.28 -7.30
N SER A 193 4.80 6.99 -7.93
CA SER A 193 4.35 7.61 -9.18
C SER A 193 3.05 8.37 -8.96
N VAL A 194 3.09 9.69 -9.15
CA VAL A 194 1.94 10.58 -8.95
C VAL A 194 1.46 11.11 -10.32
N PRO A 195 0.17 10.94 -10.66
CA PRO A 195 -0.35 11.40 -11.95
C PRO A 195 -0.37 12.93 -12.01
N LEU A 196 0.10 13.48 -13.13
CA LEU A 196 0.08 14.91 -13.40
C LEU A 196 -1.19 15.31 -14.13
N SER A 197 -1.73 16.47 -13.75
CA SER A 197 -2.75 17.14 -14.53
C SER A 197 -2.14 17.64 -15.83
N LYS A 198 -2.84 17.44 -16.95
CA LYS A 198 -2.48 18.14 -18.20
C LYS A 198 -2.63 19.64 -17.92
N GLN A 199 -1.51 20.35 -17.75
CA GLN A 199 -1.54 21.80 -17.70
C GLN A 199 -2.09 22.31 -19.03
N LYS A 200 -3.09 23.19 -18.99
CA LYS A 200 -3.40 24.02 -20.15
C LYS A 200 -2.23 25.00 -20.24
N PRO A 201 -1.58 25.19 -21.40
CA PRO A 201 -0.54 26.20 -21.52
C PRO A 201 -1.13 27.54 -21.08
N GLU A 202 -0.57 28.12 -20.02
CA GLU A 202 -0.88 29.47 -19.62
C GLU A 202 -0.45 30.37 -20.78
N HIS A 203 -1.43 31.04 -21.41
CA HIS A 203 -1.10 32.03 -22.42
C HIS A 203 -0.22 33.08 -21.74
N PRO A 204 0.93 33.46 -22.33
CA PRO A 204 1.67 34.61 -21.86
C PRO A 204 0.69 35.78 -21.78
N LYS A 205 0.55 36.38 -20.60
CA LYS A 205 -0.14 37.66 -20.48
C LYS A 205 0.69 38.66 -21.29
N THR A 206 0.29 38.91 -22.52
CA THR A 206 0.87 39.97 -23.33
C THR A 206 0.65 41.26 -22.56
N GLN A 207 1.75 41.91 -22.16
CA GLN A 207 1.73 43.30 -21.73
C GLN A 207 1.24 44.16 -22.90
N SER A 208 -0.06 44.37 -22.98
CA SER A 208 -0.67 45.33 -23.90
C SER A 208 -1.85 45.97 -23.20
N ASP A 209 -1.58 46.59 -22.06
CA ASP A 209 -2.44 47.65 -21.51
C ASP A 209 -1.50 48.75 -20.99
N SER A 210 -0.86 49.43 -21.95
CA SER A 210 -0.22 50.72 -21.69
C SER A 210 -1.29 51.80 -21.84
N PRO A 211 -1.64 52.56 -20.80
CA PRO A 211 -2.60 53.65 -20.93
C PRO A 211 -1.96 54.76 -21.77
N ARG A 212 -2.51 54.99 -22.96
CA ARG A 212 -2.22 56.18 -23.76
C ARG A 212 -2.77 57.38 -23.00
N GLN A 213 -1.94 58.07 -22.25
CA GLN A 213 -2.28 59.38 -21.69
C GLN A 213 -2.31 60.39 -22.85
N GLN A 214 -3.44 61.09 -22.93
CA GLN A 214 -3.65 62.27 -23.76
C GLN A 214 -3.17 63.50 -22.98
#